data_AF-A0A8C4T2E7-F1
#
_entry.id   AF-A0A8C4T2E7-F1
#
_cell.length_a   1.000
_cell.length_b   1.000
_cell.length_c   1.000
_cell.angle_alpha   90.00
_cell.angle_beta   90.00
_cell.angle_gamma   90.00
#
_symmetry.space_group_name_H-M   'P 1'
#
loop_
_entity.id
_entity.type
_entity.pdbx_description
1 polymer ?
#
loop_
_entity_poly.entity_id
_entity_poly.type
_entity_poly.pdbx_seq_one_letter_code
_entity_poly.pdbx_strand_id
1 'polypeptide(L)'
;MGKSFSHLPLHNFKDEYHDNRTHHSDVLERNGIVQPDSHCEDGRNGDVSQFPYVEFTGRDSVTCPTCQGTGRIPRGQENQLVALIPYSDQRLRPRRTKLYVTASVIVCLLLSGLAVFFLFPRSIDVSYVGVKSVYVNYDKDKRIVYLNITNTLNITNNNYYSVEVANISAQVQFSKTVIGKARLSNITSIGPLDMKQIDYMVPTVIAEEMSYMYEYCTLATIKVHNIVVMMQVTVTTAYFGHTEQVSQERYQYVDCGGNTTYLHGHSEVLNILQPPQQ
;
A
#
# COMPACT_ATOMS: atom_id res chain seq x y z
N MET A 1 -11.97 -9.94 49.38
CA MET A 1 -10.79 -10.80 49.15
C MET A 1 -10.33 -10.58 47.71
N GLY A 2 -9.05 -10.47 47.29
CA GLY A 2 -7.74 -10.72 47.93
C GLY A 2 -7.27 -12.17 47.69
N LYS A 3 -6.08 -12.51 47.15
CA LYS A 3 -4.84 -11.79 46.68
C LYS A 3 -4.35 -12.53 45.40
N SER A 4 -3.73 -11.94 44.36
CA SER A 4 -2.38 -11.37 44.18
C SER A 4 -1.17 -12.27 44.51
N PHE A 5 -0.34 -12.57 43.46
CA PHE A 5 1.10 -12.95 43.35
C PHE A 5 1.26 -13.51 41.90
N SER A 6 2.03 -13.03 40.90
CA SER A 6 3.37 -12.41 40.73
C SER A 6 4.56 -13.37 40.67
N HIS A 7 5.14 -13.61 39.48
CA HIS A 7 6.53 -13.20 39.17
C HIS A 7 6.93 -13.38 37.69
N LEU A 8 7.94 -12.61 37.28
CA LEU A 8 8.72 -12.73 36.03
C LEU A 8 10.15 -13.14 36.40
N PRO A 9 10.93 -13.74 35.47
CA PRO A 9 12.18 -13.07 35.10
C PRO A 9 12.51 -13.09 33.59
N LEU A 10 13.34 -12.13 33.20
CA LEU A 10 13.98 -12.02 31.89
C LEU A 10 15.19 -13.00 31.81
N HIS A 11 15.58 -13.45 30.61
CA HIS A 11 16.83 -14.20 30.42
C HIS A 11 17.61 -13.70 29.19
N ASN A 12 18.77 -13.08 29.42
CA ASN A 12 19.75 -12.80 28.36
C ASN A 12 20.46 -14.11 27.97
N PHE A 13 20.78 -14.30 26.69
CA PHE A 13 21.83 -15.23 26.30
C PHE A 13 23.12 -14.47 25.94
N LYS A 14 24.25 -15.17 26.09
CA LYS A 14 25.59 -14.60 26.19
C LYS A 14 26.50 -15.11 25.08
N ASP A 15 27.58 -14.40 24.85
CA ASP A 15 28.64 -14.65 23.88
C ASP A 15 29.17 -16.09 23.90
N GLU A 16 29.52 -16.59 22.71
CA GLU A 16 30.45 -17.71 22.53
C GLU A 16 31.59 -17.27 21.60
N TYR A 17 32.82 -17.56 22.00
CA TYR A 17 34.05 -17.15 21.31
C TYR A 17 34.96 -18.37 21.18
N HIS A 18 35.35 -18.70 19.95
CA HIS A 18 36.43 -19.65 19.68
C HIS A 18 37.42 -19.07 18.68
N ASP A 19 38.66 -18.98 19.15
CA ASP A 19 39.86 -18.64 18.39
C ASP A 19 40.28 -19.83 17.51
N ASN A 20 40.92 -19.55 16.38
CA ASN A 20 41.75 -20.56 15.72
C ASN A 20 42.93 -19.89 15.02
N ARG A 21 44.13 -20.37 15.36
CA ARG A 21 45.37 -19.59 15.31
C ARG A 21 46.43 -20.27 14.45
N THR A 22 46.98 -19.56 13.48
CA THR A 22 48.18 -19.98 12.74
C THR A 22 49.29 -18.94 12.83
N HIS A 23 50.52 -19.43 13.03
CA HIS A 23 51.71 -18.61 13.23
C HIS A 23 52.38 -18.23 11.90
N HIS A 24 52.88 -17.00 11.81
CA HIS A 24 54.33 -16.78 11.70
C HIS A 24 54.72 -15.39 12.23
N SER A 25 55.96 -15.23 12.67
CA SER A 25 56.43 -14.02 13.37
C SER A 25 57.94 -13.83 13.25
N ASP A 26 58.34 -12.60 12.93
CA ASP A 26 59.70 -12.05 13.07
C ASP A 26 59.53 -10.62 13.68
N VAL A 27 60.12 -10.25 14.83
CA VAL A 27 61.57 -9.94 15.11
C VAL A 27 61.96 -8.59 14.49
N LEU A 28 62.47 -7.55 15.18
CA LEU A 28 62.76 -7.20 16.60
C LEU A 28 62.86 -5.63 16.68
N GLU A 29 63.17 -4.85 17.74
CA GLU A 29 63.57 -4.96 19.16
C GLU A 29 63.26 -3.60 19.85
N ARG A 30 62.83 -3.56 21.13
CA ARG A 30 63.37 -2.62 22.15
C ARG A 30 62.85 -2.87 23.59
N ASN A 31 63.74 -3.41 24.44
CA ASN A 31 63.64 -3.42 25.90
C ASN A 31 64.07 -2.04 26.50
N GLY A 32 63.83 -1.68 27.78
CA GLY A 32 63.09 -2.31 28.87
C GLY A 32 63.27 -1.56 30.22
N ILE A 33 62.28 -1.71 31.10
CA ILE A 33 62.23 -1.61 32.60
C ILE A 33 63.42 -0.98 33.38
N VAL A 34 63.15 -0.03 34.32
CA VAL A 34 63.54 -0.04 35.76
C VAL A 34 63.21 1.29 36.49
N GLN A 35 62.88 1.18 37.79
CA GLN A 35 62.60 2.20 38.84
C GLN A 35 63.28 1.64 40.15
N PRO A 36 63.58 2.37 41.26
CA PRO A 36 62.94 3.63 41.70
C PRO A 36 63.79 4.62 42.58
N ASP A 37 63.06 5.58 43.20
CA ASP A 37 63.22 6.24 44.51
C ASP A 37 64.42 7.14 44.93
N SER A 38 64.06 8.39 45.27
CA SER A 38 64.57 9.25 46.38
C SER A 38 66.06 9.66 46.41
N HIS A 39 66.47 10.87 46.81
CA HIS A 39 65.88 11.80 47.79
C HIS A 39 66.17 13.28 47.39
N CYS A 40 65.66 14.26 48.14
CA CYS A 40 65.86 15.70 47.87
C CYS A 40 67.26 16.22 48.25
N GLU A 41 67.82 17.17 47.48
CA GLU A 41 68.28 18.47 48.00
C GLU A 41 68.45 19.55 46.90
N ASP A 42 68.91 20.75 47.25
CA ASP A 42 68.69 22.01 46.52
C ASP A 42 69.80 22.44 45.53
N GLY A 43 69.37 23.13 44.47
CA GLY A 43 70.09 24.24 43.83
C GLY A 43 71.40 23.98 43.06
N ARG A 44 71.31 23.95 41.71
CA ARG A 44 72.12 24.83 40.82
C ARG A 44 71.73 24.81 39.34
N ASN A 45 72.17 25.85 38.64
CA ASN A 45 71.88 26.17 37.24
C ASN A 45 72.32 25.08 36.24
N GLY A 46 71.46 24.86 35.24
CA GLY A 46 71.87 24.82 33.83
C GLY A 46 72.31 23.47 33.25
N ASP A 47 71.46 22.88 32.42
CA ASP A 47 71.67 22.98 30.97
C ASP A 47 70.33 22.98 30.23
N VAL A 48 70.15 23.89 29.28
CA VAL A 48 69.04 23.91 28.32
C VAL A 48 69.66 24.23 26.97
N SER A 49 69.75 23.22 26.10
CA SER A 49 70.35 23.33 24.77
C SER A 49 69.57 24.34 23.91
N GLN A 50 69.97 25.60 23.95
CA GLN A 50 69.27 26.69 23.28
C GLN A 50 69.58 26.69 21.78
N PHE A 51 68.83 25.86 21.04
CA PHE A 51 68.81 25.92 19.58
C PHE A 51 68.47 27.35 19.12
N PRO A 52 69.26 27.95 18.21
CA PRO A 52 69.04 29.31 17.77
C PRO A 52 67.75 29.39 16.94
N TYR A 53 66.77 30.15 17.46
CA TYR A 53 65.57 30.51 16.72
C TYR A 53 65.95 31.46 15.58
N VAL A 54 65.82 30.99 14.34
CA VAL A 54 66.12 31.74 13.12
C VAL A 54 64.83 32.17 12.43
N GLU A 55 64.56 33.48 12.47
CA GLU A 55 63.44 34.08 11.75
C GLU A 55 63.74 34.12 10.25
N PHE A 56 63.23 33.13 9.50
CA PHE A 56 63.23 33.15 8.04
C PHE A 56 62.21 34.16 7.50
N THR A 57 62.49 35.46 7.67
CA THR A 57 61.74 36.56 7.03
C THR A 57 62.10 36.64 5.54
N GLY A 58 61.68 35.61 4.78
CA GLY A 58 61.70 35.66 3.32
C GLY A 58 60.80 36.79 2.82
N ARG A 59 61.15 37.42 1.68
CA ARG A 59 60.46 38.65 1.21
C ARG A 59 58.95 38.51 0.98
N ASP A 60 58.46 37.30 0.82
CA ASP A 60 57.05 36.96 0.60
C ASP A 60 56.42 36.19 1.77
N SER A 61 57.04 36.17 2.97
CA SER A 61 56.52 35.44 4.14
C SER A 61 55.35 36.19 4.80
N VAL A 62 54.12 35.75 4.51
CA VAL A 62 52.92 36.22 5.22
C VAL A 62 52.97 35.75 6.68
N THR A 63 52.99 36.69 7.63
CA THR A 63 52.98 36.37 9.06
C THR A 63 51.64 35.73 9.47
N CYS A 64 51.70 34.60 10.17
CA CYS A 64 50.50 33.91 10.65
C CYS A 64 49.73 34.80 11.64
N PRO A 65 48.45 35.16 11.38
CA PRO A 65 47.73 36.12 12.21
C PRO A 65 47.49 35.64 13.65
N THR A 66 47.47 34.33 13.90
CA THR A 66 47.19 33.73 15.21
C THR A 66 48.37 33.77 16.18
N CYS A 67 49.62 33.78 15.68
CA CYS A 67 50.84 33.85 16.50
C CYS A 67 51.77 35.01 16.14
N GLN A 68 51.42 35.81 15.13
CA GLN A 68 52.18 36.96 14.61
C GLN A 68 53.64 36.61 14.26
N GLY A 69 53.90 35.38 13.84
CA GLY A 69 55.25 34.84 13.57
C GLY A 69 55.95 34.23 14.78
N THR A 70 55.65 34.69 16.00
CA THR A 70 56.38 34.35 17.25
C THR A 70 56.32 32.88 17.70
N GLY A 71 55.51 32.04 17.03
CA GLY A 71 55.29 30.64 17.40
C GLY A 71 54.58 30.41 18.75
N ARG A 72 54.21 31.47 19.48
CA ARG A 72 53.55 31.39 20.80
C ARG A 72 52.17 32.05 20.76
N ILE A 73 51.24 31.45 21.49
CA ILE A 73 49.85 31.92 21.60
C ILE A 73 49.66 32.48 23.02
N PRO A 74 49.13 33.71 23.20
CA PRO A 74 48.87 34.27 24.52
C PRO A 74 47.81 33.48 25.30
N ARG A 75 48.15 33.00 26.51
CA ARG A 75 47.24 32.26 27.40
C ARG A 75 46.17 33.12 28.09
N GLY A 76 45.71 34.17 27.42
CA GLY A 76 44.47 34.90 27.72
C GLY A 76 43.33 34.56 26.76
N GLN A 77 43.61 33.88 25.64
CA GLN A 77 42.65 33.64 24.55
C GLN A 77 42.45 32.15 24.21
N GLU A 78 43.01 31.24 25.01
CA GLU A 78 42.90 29.79 24.81
C GLU A 78 41.44 29.28 24.81
N ASN A 79 40.55 29.90 25.59
CA ASN A 79 39.10 29.61 25.58
C ASN A 79 38.38 30.00 24.28
N GLN A 80 39.02 30.70 23.35
CA GLN A 80 38.49 31.05 22.02
C GLN A 80 39.23 30.29 20.88
N LEU A 81 40.13 29.37 21.22
CA LEU A 81 41.00 28.66 20.27
C LEU A 81 40.69 27.15 20.19
N VAL A 82 39.39 26.84 20.16
CA VAL A 82 38.92 25.57 19.59
C VAL A 82 39.23 25.59 18.09
N ALA A 83 39.99 24.60 17.62
CA ALA A 83 40.38 24.27 16.23
C ALA A 83 40.10 25.34 15.15
N LEU A 84 41.17 25.88 14.53
CA LEU A 84 41.19 27.00 13.57
C LEU A 84 40.45 26.75 12.21
N ILE A 85 39.17 26.45 12.27
CA ILE A 85 38.20 26.59 11.19
C ILE A 85 37.29 27.75 11.64
N PRO A 86 37.40 28.95 11.04
CA PRO A 86 36.63 30.09 11.52
C PRO A 86 35.13 29.81 11.39
N TYR A 87 34.35 30.18 12.41
CA TYR A 87 32.88 29.99 12.43
C TYR A 87 32.17 30.77 11.29
N SER A 88 32.90 31.67 10.63
CA SER A 88 32.51 32.44 9.45
C SER A 88 33.19 31.98 8.15
N ASP A 89 33.81 30.78 8.10
CA ASP A 89 34.43 30.27 6.86
C ASP A 89 33.39 30.16 5.74
N GLN A 90 33.64 30.90 4.66
CA GLN A 90 32.73 30.98 3.52
C GLN A 90 32.72 29.67 2.69
N ARG A 91 33.67 28.75 2.91
CA ARG A 91 33.62 27.36 2.41
C ARG A 91 32.62 26.50 3.21
N LEU A 92 32.51 26.71 4.53
CA LEU A 92 31.54 26.04 5.41
C LEU A 92 30.12 26.62 5.32
N ARG A 93 29.88 27.61 4.46
CA ARG A 93 28.56 28.19 4.18
C ARG A 93 28.04 27.74 2.82
N PRO A 94 27.63 26.46 2.64
CA PRO A 94 27.35 25.89 1.32
C PRO A 94 26.00 26.35 0.77
N ARG A 95 25.97 27.57 0.24
CA ARG A 95 24.79 28.25 -0.32
C ARG A 95 24.17 27.44 -1.47
N ARG A 96 24.96 26.60 -2.16
CA ARG A 96 24.48 25.62 -3.16
C ARG A 96 24.04 24.29 -2.56
N THR A 97 24.77 23.69 -1.59
CA THR A 97 24.34 22.40 -1.00
C THR A 97 23.03 22.51 -0.23
N LYS A 98 22.72 23.65 0.42
CA LYS A 98 21.38 23.87 0.98
C LYS A 98 20.30 23.79 -0.11
N LEU A 99 20.52 24.40 -1.28
CA LEU A 99 19.60 24.35 -2.41
C LEU A 99 19.50 22.93 -3.01
N TYR A 100 20.61 22.21 -3.17
CA TYR A 100 20.61 20.82 -3.64
C TYR A 100 19.85 19.88 -2.69
N VAL A 101 20.02 20.03 -1.37
CA VAL A 101 19.30 19.22 -0.37
C VAL A 101 17.81 19.57 -0.33
N THR A 102 17.43 20.85 -0.42
CA THR A 102 16.01 21.20 -0.55
C THR A 102 15.40 20.68 -1.85
N ALA A 103 16.15 20.72 -2.96
CA ALA A 103 15.69 20.21 -4.24
C ALA A 103 15.53 18.68 -4.23
N SER A 104 16.47 17.92 -3.65
CA SER A 104 16.35 16.47 -3.54
C SER A 104 15.21 16.04 -2.63
N VAL A 105 14.96 16.75 -1.52
CA VAL A 105 13.78 16.53 -0.66
C VAL A 105 12.49 16.82 -1.43
N ILE A 106 12.39 17.93 -2.16
CA ILE A 106 11.20 18.26 -2.97
C ILE A 106 10.97 17.21 -4.06
N VAL A 107 12.01 16.80 -4.80
CA VAL A 107 11.91 15.75 -5.83
C VAL A 107 11.49 14.40 -5.22
N CYS A 108 12.03 14.04 -4.05
CA CYS A 108 11.64 12.82 -3.35
C CYS A 108 10.17 12.85 -2.89
N LEU A 109 9.70 13.98 -2.34
CA LEU A 109 8.30 14.19 -1.97
C LEU A 109 7.36 14.16 -3.18
N LEU A 110 7.77 14.73 -4.31
CA LEU A 110 7.00 14.66 -5.56
C LEU A 110 6.91 13.23 -6.10
N LEU A 111 8.03 12.50 -6.15
CA LEU A 111 8.06 11.12 -6.65
C LEU A 111 7.25 10.17 -5.74
N SER A 112 7.36 10.31 -4.42
CA SER A 112 6.54 9.53 -3.47
C SER A 112 5.06 9.91 -3.51
N GLY A 113 4.74 11.20 -3.64
CA GLY A 113 3.37 11.68 -3.81
C GLY A 113 2.72 11.17 -5.10
N LEU A 114 3.45 11.14 -6.21
CA LEU A 114 3.00 10.55 -7.47
C LEU A 114 2.82 9.03 -7.35
N ALA A 115 3.77 8.31 -6.72
CA ALA A 115 3.65 6.87 -6.50
C ALA A 115 2.39 6.53 -5.67
N VAL A 116 2.11 7.28 -4.60
CA VAL A 116 0.87 7.13 -3.84
C VAL A 116 -0.34 7.49 -4.70
N PHE A 117 -0.35 8.61 -5.43
CA PHE A 117 -1.50 9.01 -6.26
C PHE A 117 -1.87 7.98 -7.35
N PHE A 118 -0.90 7.28 -7.93
CA PHE A 118 -1.14 6.27 -8.96
C PHE A 118 -1.44 4.86 -8.41
N LEU A 119 -0.91 4.50 -7.23
CA LEU A 119 -1.05 3.16 -6.65
C LEU A 119 -2.11 3.07 -5.53
N PHE A 120 -2.57 4.18 -4.98
CA PHE A 120 -3.63 4.17 -3.95
C PHE A 120 -4.96 3.70 -4.58
N PRO A 121 -5.61 2.68 -4.01
CA PRO A 121 -6.77 2.07 -4.63
C PRO A 121 -7.95 3.04 -4.72
N ARG A 122 -8.57 3.07 -5.90
CA ARG A 122 -9.81 3.77 -6.21
C ARG A 122 -10.94 2.76 -6.39
N SER A 123 -12.13 3.16 -5.96
CA SER A 123 -13.35 2.37 -6.04
C SER A 123 -13.63 1.87 -7.46
N ILE A 124 -13.76 0.56 -7.61
CA ILE A 124 -14.25 -0.08 -8.83
C ILE A 124 -15.77 0.03 -8.84
N ASP A 125 -16.34 0.60 -9.89
CA ASP A 125 -17.80 0.73 -10.02
C ASP A 125 -18.38 -0.49 -10.73
N VAL A 126 -19.54 -0.94 -10.26
CA VAL A 126 -20.31 -2.04 -10.82
C VAL A 126 -21.73 -1.54 -11.01
N SER A 127 -22.15 -1.41 -12.27
CA SER A 127 -23.47 -0.91 -12.64
C SER A 127 -24.27 -1.98 -13.40
N TYR A 128 -25.48 -2.26 -12.92
CA TYR A 128 -26.39 -3.22 -13.52
C TYR A 128 -27.10 -2.60 -14.73
N VAL A 129 -26.89 -3.15 -15.93
CA VAL A 129 -27.45 -2.60 -17.18
C VAL A 129 -28.89 -3.08 -17.43
N GLY A 130 -29.14 -4.38 -17.30
CA GLY A 130 -30.46 -4.96 -17.60
C GLY A 130 -30.47 -6.48 -17.75
N VAL A 131 -31.68 -7.05 -17.83
CA VAL A 131 -31.89 -8.38 -18.42
C VAL A 131 -31.62 -8.28 -19.92
N LYS A 132 -30.85 -9.24 -20.45
CA LYS A 132 -30.57 -9.40 -21.87
C LYS A 132 -31.51 -10.43 -22.50
N SER A 133 -31.78 -11.54 -21.81
CA SER A 133 -32.80 -12.52 -22.21
C SER A 133 -33.27 -13.38 -21.05
N VAL A 134 -34.48 -13.93 -21.17
CA VAL A 134 -35.01 -14.98 -20.30
C VAL A 134 -35.44 -16.14 -21.19
N TYR A 135 -34.87 -17.33 -20.97
CA TYR A 135 -35.36 -18.56 -21.58
C TYR A 135 -36.17 -19.37 -20.56
N VAL A 136 -37.35 -19.80 -20.96
CA VAL A 136 -38.37 -20.44 -20.12
C VAL A 136 -38.54 -21.91 -20.53
N ASN A 137 -38.59 -22.81 -19.55
CA ASN A 137 -38.95 -24.21 -19.77
C ASN A 137 -39.81 -24.74 -18.60
N TYR A 138 -40.59 -25.79 -18.84
CA TYR A 138 -41.63 -26.27 -17.95
C TYR A 138 -41.57 -27.79 -17.75
N ASP A 139 -41.63 -28.25 -16.50
CA ASP A 139 -41.92 -29.64 -16.14
C ASP A 139 -43.38 -29.72 -15.65
N LYS A 140 -44.24 -30.32 -16.48
CA LYS A 140 -45.69 -30.40 -16.23
C LYS A 140 -46.04 -31.36 -15.11
N ASP A 141 -45.29 -32.44 -14.99
CA ASP A 141 -45.57 -33.54 -14.06
C ASP A 141 -45.18 -33.14 -12.63
N LYS A 142 -44.11 -32.35 -12.49
CA LYS A 142 -43.64 -31.82 -11.19
C LYS A 142 -44.10 -30.40 -10.89
N ARG A 143 -44.75 -29.71 -11.84
CA ARG A 143 -45.17 -28.30 -11.72
C ARG A 143 -43.98 -27.38 -11.36
N ILE A 144 -42.92 -27.47 -12.16
CA ILE A 144 -41.68 -26.68 -12.01
C ILE A 144 -41.52 -25.75 -13.22
N VAL A 145 -41.11 -24.51 -12.96
CA VAL A 145 -40.69 -23.54 -13.99
C VAL A 145 -39.18 -23.35 -13.91
N TYR A 146 -38.49 -23.48 -15.04
CA TYR A 146 -37.06 -23.20 -15.17
C TYR A 146 -36.89 -21.90 -15.96
N LEU A 147 -36.16 -20.93 -15.41
CA LEU A 147 -35.84 -19.67 -16.09
C LEU A 147 -34.31 -19.50 -16.14
N ASN A 148 -33.74 -19.46 -17.34
CA ASN A 148 -32.34 -19.08 -17.56
C ASN A 148 -32.29 -17.58 -17.84
N ILE A 149 -31.98 -16.80 -16.81
CA ILE A 149 -31.99 -15.33 -16.86
C ILE A 149 -30.58 -14.85 -17.20
N THR A 150 -30.40 -14.28 -18.39
CA THR A 150 -29.12 -13.70 -18.85
C THR A 150 -29.17 -12.20 -18.65
N ASN A 151 -28.18 -11.64 -17.94
CA ASN A 151 -28.13 -10.23 -17.55
C ASN A 151 -26.76 -9.63 -17.88
N THR A 152 -26.72 -8.32 -18.13
CA THR A 152 -25.49 -7.60 -18.45
C THR A 152 -25.08 -6.70 -17.27
N LEU A 153 -23.86 -6.89 -16.79
CA LEU A 153 -23.18 -5.92 -15.91
C LEU A 153 -22.31 -5.00 -16.74
N ASN A 154 -22.06 -3.81 -16.21
CA ASN A 154 -21.01 -2.91 -16.64
C ASN A 154 -20.04 -2.71 -15.46
N ILE A 155 -18.74 -2.93 -15.67
CA ILE A 155 -17.72 -2.82 -14.63
C ILE A 155 -16.69 -1.78 -15.07
N THR A 156 -16.51 -0.75 -14.25
CA THR A 156 -15.66 0.42 -14.56
C THR A 156 -14.49 0.47 -13.60
N ASN A 157 -13.27 0.35 -14.13
CA ASN A 157 -12.05 0.40 -13.33
C ASN A 157 -11.49 1.82 -13.24
N ASN A 158 -11.78 2.54 -12.15
CA ASN A 158 -11.31 3.91 -11.92
C ASN A 158 -9.81 4.01 -11.52
N ASN A 159 -9.08 2.89 -11.48
CA ASN A 159 -7.65 2.84 -11.14
C ASN A 159 -6.76 3.16 -12.34
N TYR A 160 -5.55 3.64 -12.06
CA TYR A 160 -4.49 3.84 -13.06
C TYR A 160 -3.70 2.56 -13.38
N TYR A 161 -4.13 1.41 -12.86
CA TYR A 161 -3.55 0.09 -13.09
C TYR A 161 -4.63 -0.91 -13.54
N SER A 162 -4.22 -1.97 -14.25
CA SER A 162 -5.12 -3.05 -14.67
C SER A 162 -5.61 -3.87 -13.47
N VAL A 163 -6.86 -4.32 -13.51
CA VAL A 163 -7.51 -5.11 -12.45
C VAL A 163 -8.07 -6.40 -13.06
N GLU A 164 -7.99 -7.51 -12.33
CA GLU A 164 -8.51 -8.82 -12.77
C GLU A 164 -9.88 -9.12 -12.17
N VAL A 165 -10.84 -9.56 -12.98
CA VAL A 165 -12.16 -10.02 -12.52
C VAL A 165 -12.08 -11.51 -12.17
N ALA A 166 -11.62 -11.78 -10.95
CA ALA A 166 -11.35 -13.12 -10.45
C ALA A 166 -12.62 -13.98 -10.33
N ASN A 167 -13.73 -13.42 -9.82
CA ASN A 167 -15.02 -14.12 -9.75
C ASN A 167 -16.20 -13.14 -9.95
N ILE A 168 -17.31 -13.65 -10.47
CA ILE A 168 -18.64 -13.04 -10.31
C ILE A 168 -19.55 -14.12 -9.73
N SER A 169 -20.08 -13.86 -8.53
CA SER A 169 -21.13 -14.67 -7.91
C SER A 169 -22.47 -13.96 -8.09
N ALA A 170 -23.48 -14.67 -8.57
CA ALA A 170 -24.82 -14.14 -8.79
C ALA A 170 -25.88 -15.04 -8.15
N GLN A 171 -26.91 -14.41 -7.59
CA GLN A 171 -28.06 -15.07 -6.99
C GLN A 171 -29.34 -14.38 -7.47
N VAL A 172 -30.38 -15.17 -7.73
CA VAL A 172 -31.72 -14.67 -8.03
C VAL A 172 -32.62 -15.08 -6.88
N GLN A 173 -33.35 -14.12 -6.31
CA GLN A 173 -34.30 -14.37 -5.23
C GLN A 173 -35.72 -14.03 -5.66
N PHE A 174 -36.67 -14.88 -5.29
CA PHE A 174 -38.10 -14.62 -5.41
C PHE A 174 -38.73 -14.67 -4.02
N SER A 175 -39.42 -13.59 -3.61
CA SER A 175 -39.98 -13.44 -2.26
C SER A 175 -38.99 -13.78 -1.13
N LYS A 176 -37.74 -13.27 -1.23
CA LYS A 176 -36.58 -13.56 -0.34
C LYS A 176 -36.04 -15.01 -0.34
N THR A 177 -36.65 -15.92 -1.10
CA THR A 177 -36.16 -17.29 -1.29
C THR A 177 -35.20 -17.32 -2.49
N VAL A 178 -34.01 -17.91 -2.35
CA VAL A 178 -33.02 -17.96 -3.44
C VAL A 178 -33.39 -19.06 -4.44
N ILE A 179 -33.93 -18.68 -5.59
CA ILE A 179 -34.39 -19.59 -6.65
C ILE A 179 -33.31 -19.94 -7.69
N GLY A 180 -32.15 -19.28 -7.66
CA GLY A 180 -31.03 -19.63 -8.54
C GLY A 180 -29.71 -19.02 -8.10
N LYS A 181 -28.62 -19.69 -8.47
CA LYS A 181 -27.24 -19.27 -8.17
C LYS A 181 -26.33 -19.59 -9.36
N ALA A 182 -25.41 -18.69 -9.66
CA ALA A 182 -24.34 -18.89 -10.63
C ALA A 182 -23.02 -18.35 -10.09
N ARG A 183 -21.91 -18.94 -10.53
CA ARG A 183 -20.57 -18.42 -10.27
C ARG A 183 -19.73 -18.55 -11.54
N LEU A 184 -19.19 -17.42 -11.99
CA LEU A 184 -18.21 -17.33 -13.05
C LEU A 184 -16.86 -17.01 -12.41
N SER A 185 -15.76 -17.50 -13.00
CA SER A 185 -14.40 -17.37 -12.46
C SER A 185 -13.39 -17.11 -13.57
N ASN A 186 -12.33 -16.34 -13.27
CA ASN A 186 -11.26 -15.98 -14.20
C ASN A 186 -11.78 -15.37 -15.51
N ILE A 187 -12.58 -14.31 -15.40
CA ILE A 187 -13.44 -13.85 -16.50
C ILE A 187 -12.65 -13.02 -17.52
N THR A 188 -12.17 -11.84 -17.11
CA THR A 188 -11.31 -10.95 -17.91
C THR A 188 -10.48 -10.05 -16.99
N SER A 189 -9.43 -9.42 -17.51
CA SER A 189 -8.85 -8.21 -16.93
C SER A 189 -9.47 -6.96 -17.55
N ILE A 190 -9.59 -5.89 -16.76
CA ILE A 190 -10.06 -4.55 -17.16
C ILE A 190 -8.85 -3.61 -17.11
N GLY A 191 -8.65 -2.81 -18.17
CA GLY A 191 -7.53 -1.88 -18.27
C GLY A 191 -7.58 -0.74 -17.25
N PRO A 192 -6.52 0.09 -17.16
CA PRO A 192 -6.54 1.31 -16.36
C PRO A 192 -7.52 2.33 -16.97
N LEU A 193 -8.41 2.90 -16.15
CA LEU A 193 -9.50 3.81 -16.58
C LEU A 193 -10.43 3.23 -17.67
N ASP A 194 -10.53 1.90 -17.74
CA ASP A 194 -11.28 1.14 -18.75
C ASP A 194 -12.62 0.62 -18.19
N MET A 195 -13.53 0.27 -19.09
CA MET A 195 -14.89 -0.14 -18.78
C MET A 195 -15.27 -1.36 -19.62
N LYS A 196 -15.71 -2.45 -18.97
CA LYS A 196 -16.13 -3.68 -19.67
C LYS A 196 -17.52 -4.13 -19.26
N GLN A 197 -18.34 -4.42 -20.27
CA GLN A 197 -19.59 -5.13 -20.08
C GLN A 197 -19.33 -6.64 -20.01
N ILE A 198 -20.01 -7.32 -19.09
CA ILE A 198 -19.93 -8.77 -18.89
C ILE A 198 -21.36 -9.31 -18.80
N ASP A 199 -21.70 -10.22 -19.70
CA ASP A 199 -22.94 -11.00 -19.62
C ASP A 199 -22.74 -12.18 -18.66
N TYR A 200 -23.73 -12.44 -17.82
CA TYR A 200 -23.80 -13.64 -16.98
C TYR A 200 -25.22 -14.21 -17.01
N MET A 201 -25.31 -15.54 -17.04
CA MET A 201 -26.58 -16.26 -17.00
C MET A 201 -26.73 -16.97 -15.66
N VAL A 202 -27.89 -16.79 -15.02
CA VAL A 202 -28.26 -17.53 -13.82
C VAL A 202 -29.36 -18.52 -14.17
N PRO A 203 -29.13 -19.83 -14.02
CA PRO A 203 -30.20 -20.82 -14.04
C PRO A 203 -31.00 -20.68 -12.75
N THR A 204 -32.33 -20.59 -12.89
CA THR A 204 -33.26 -20.47 -11.76
C THR A 204 -34.36 -21.52 -11.87
N VAL A 205 -34.84 -21.98 -10.73
CA VAL A 205 -35.84 -23.03 -10.60
C VAL A 205 -36.91 -22.57 -9.63
N ILE A 206 -38.17 -22.53 -10.09
CA ILE A 206 -39.33 -22.20 -9.27
C ILE A 206 -40.10 -23.51 -9.05
N ALA A 207 -40.03 -24.01 -7.81
CA ALA A 207 -40.51 -25.32 -7.38
C ALA A 207 -40.96 -25.28 -5.91
N GLU A 208 -41.37 -26.45 -5.38
CA GLU A 208 -41.65 -26.68 -3.95
C GLU A 208 -42.70 -25.69 -3.41
N GLU A 209 -42.39 -24.88 -2.40
CA GLU A 209 -43.28 -23.86 -1.84
C GLU A 209 -43.77 -22.84 -2.89
N MET A 210 -43.02 -22.66 -3.98
CA MET A 210 -43.32 -21.74 -5.08
C MET A 210 -43.97 -22.43 -6.29
N SER A 211 -44.29 -23.73 -6.25
CA SER A 211 -44.90 -24.45 -7.40
C SER A 211 -46.29 -23.95 -7.80
N TYR A 212 -46.95 -23.10 -6.99
CA TYR A 212 -48.16 -22.38 -7.43
C TYR A 212 -47.87 -21.41 -8.60
N MET A 213 -46.63 -20.94 -8.74
CA MET A 213 -46.20 -20.07 -9.85
C MET A 213 -46.29 -20.77 -11.22
N TYR A 214 -46.19 -22.10 -11.26
CA TYR A 214 -46.37 -22.86 -12.50
C TYR A 214 -47.75 -22.62 -13.12
N GLU A 215 -48.81 -22.56 -12.30
CA GLU A 215 -50.16 -22.28 -12.81
C GLU A 215 -50.27 -20.84 -13.33
N TYR A 216 -49.63 -19.87 -12.66
CA TYR A 216 -49.57 -18.49 -13.15
C TYR A 216 -48.84 -18.40 -14.50
N CYS A 217 -47.58 -18.86 -14.58
CA CYS A 217 -46.75 -18.76 -15.79
C CYS A 217 -47.34 -19.50 -17.01
N THR A 218 -48.12 -20.57 -16.79
CA THR A 218 -48.77 -21.33 -17.87
C THR A 218 -50.21 -20.89 -18.18
N LEU A 219 -50.73 -19.86 -17.49
CA LEU A 219 -52.13 -19.44 -17.61
C LEU A 219 -52.40 -18.71 -18.94
N ALA A 220 -52.98 -19.42 -19.91
CA ALA A 220 -53.24 -18.94 -21.27
C ALA A 220 -54.26 -17.77 -21.39
N THR A 221 -54.96 -17.39 -20.32
CA THR A 221 -55.80 -16.17 -20.31
C THR A 221 -54.98 -14.89 -20.11
N ILE A 222 -53.74 -15.01 -19.60
CA ILE A 222 -52.77 -13.94 -19.44
C ILE A 222 -51.75 -14.04 -20.59
N LYS A 223 -51.34 -12.90 -21.15
CA LYS A 223 -50.39 -12.83 -22.29
C LYS A 223 -48.95 -12.48 -21.91
N VAL A 224 -48.71 -12.06 -20.67
CA VAL A 224 -47.43 -11.58 -20.15
C VAL A 224 -47.37 -11.98 -18.68
N HIS A 225 -46.42 -12.82 -18.30
CA HIS A 225 -46.37 -13.44 -16.97
C HIS A 225 -45.20 -12.88 -16.17
N ASN A 226 -45.15 -11.55 -16.07
CA ASN A 226 -44.09 -10.84 -15.35
C ASN A 226 -44.11 -11.17 -13.85
N ILE A 227 -43.01 -11.72 -13.35
CA ILE A 227 -42.72 -11.87 -11.92
C ILE A 227 -41.61 -10.91 -11.51
N VAL A 228 -41.61 -10.46 -10.25
CA VAL A 228 -40.54 -9.64 -9.68
C VAL A 228 -39.50 -10.53 -9.01
N VAL A 229 -38.26 -10.46 -9.47
CA VAL A 229 -37.10 -11.11 -8.84
C VAL A 229 -36.13 -10.06 -8.30
N MET A 230 -35.42 -10.39 -7.23
CA MET A 230 -34.28 -9.61 -6.76
C MET A 230 -33.00 -10.25 -7.32
N MET A 231 -32.34 -9.52 -8.20
CA MET A 231 -31.01 -9.85 -8.69
C MET A 231 -29.99 -9.39 -7.67
N GLN A 232 -29.17 -10.29 -7.15
CA GLN A 232 -28.05 -9.97 -6.26
C GLN A 232 -26.76 -10.47 -6.90
N VAL A 233 -25.80 -9.58 -7.11
CA VAL A 233 -24.51 -9.89 -7.73
C VAL A 233 -23.37 -9.44 -6.85
N THR A 234 -22.25 -10.16 -6.89
CA THR A 234 -21.02 -9.84 -6.17
C THR A 234 -19.84 -10.09 -7.08
N VAL A 235 -19.19 -9.01 -7.50
CA VAL A 235 -17.95 -9.04 -8.28
C VAL A 235 -16.79 -9.12 -7.30
N THR A 236 -15.91 -10.10 -7.48
CA THR A 236 -14.61 -10.19 -6.80
C THR A 236 -13.52 -9.80 -7.78
N THR A 237 -12.83 -8.71 -7.51
CA THR A 237 -11.69 -8.22 -8.28
C THR A 237 -10.38 -8.47 -7.53
N ALA A 238 -9.28 -8.58 -8.28
CA ALA A 238 -7.95 -8.78 -7.75
C ALA A 238 -6.93 -7.80 -8.37
N TYR A 239 -6.03 -7.28 -7.54
CA TYR A 239 -4.93 -6.39 -7.94
C TYR A 239 -3.81 -6.41 -6.89
N PHE A 240 -2.55 -6.43 -7.33
CA PHE A 240 -1.36 -6.44 -6.46
C PHE A 240 -1.37 -7.48 -5.31
N GLY A 241 -2.04 -8.63 -5.50
CA GLY A 241 -2.20 -9.66 -4.46
C GLY A 241 -3.32 -9.40 -3.45
N HIS A 242 -3.97 -8.24 -3.49
CA HIS A 242 -5.20 -7.95 -2.77
C HIS A 242 -6.43 -8.40 -3.57
N THR A 243 -7.54 -8.66 -2.86
CA THR A 243 -8.85 -8.91 -3.47
C THR A 243 -9.90 -8.01 -2.84
N GLU A 244 -10.76 -7.44 -3.68
CA GLU A 244 -11.86 -6.54 -3.31
C GLU A 244 -13.18 -7.17 -3.75
N GLN A 245 -14.27 -6.90 -3.04
CA GLN A 245 -15.60 -7.42 -3.36
C GLN A 245 -16.62 -6.29 -3.38
N VAL A 246 -17.29 -6.14 -4.52
CA VAL A 246 -18.35 -5.15 -4.74
C VAL A 246 -19.66 -5.89 -4.98
N SER A 247 -20.62 -5.71 -4.07
CA SER A 247 -21.95 -6.32 -4.15
C SER A 247 -23.01 -5.30 -4.54
N GLN A 248 -23.89 -5.67 -5.47
CA GLN A 248 -25.02 -4.86 -5.91
C GLN A 248 -26.30 -5.70 -5.95
N GLU A 249 -27.42 -5.09 -5.58
CA GLU A 249 -28.75 -5.70 -5.67
C GLU A 249 -29.73 -4.79 -6.42
N ARG A 250 -30.64 -5.39 -7.20
CA ARG A 250 -31.66 -4.68 -7.97
C ARG A 250 -32.89 -5.56 -8.16
N TYR A 251 -34.08 -5.00 -7.92
CA TYR A 251 -35.34 -5.65 -8.29
C TYR A 251 -35.59 -5.50 -9.79
N GLN A 252 -36.08 -6.55 -10.43
CA GLN A 252 -36.41 -6.52 -11.85
C GLN A 252 -37.58 -7.44 -12.19
N TYR A 253 -38.30 -7.07 -13.24
CA TYR A 253 -39.38 -7.86 -13.82
C TYR A 253 -38.80 -8.82 -14.86
N VAL A 254 -39.18 -10.09 -14.78
CA VAL A 254 -38.87 -11.12 -15.78
C VAL A 254 -40.15 -11.83 -16.17
N ASP A 255 -40.37 -12.05 -17.46
CA ASP A 255 -41.50 -12.83 -17.95
C ASP A 255 -41.21 -14.32 -17.73
N CYS A 256 -42.05 -15.00 -16.93
CA CYS A 256 -41.94 -16.44 -16.71
C CYS A 256 -42.79 -17.26 -17.70
N GLY A 257 -43.53 -16.61 -18.60
CA GLY A 257 -44.48 -17.23 -19.52
C GLY A 257 -43.87 -17.74 -20.82
N GLY A 258 -42.91 -17.00 -21.38
CA GLY A 258 -42.28 -17.31 -22.66
C GLY A 258 -40.90 -16.70 -22.84
N ASN A 259 -40.18 -17.17 -23.86
CA ASN A 259 -38.82 -16.72 -24.15
C ASN A 259 -38.81 -15.23 -24.53
N THR A 260 -38.06 -14.43 -23.77
CA THR A 260 -37.86 -12.99 -24.04
C THR A 260 -36.41 -12.68 -24.35
N THR A 261 -36.17 -11.69 -25.20
CA THR A 261 -34.83 -11.17 -25.50
C THR A 261 -34.95 -9.67 -25.68
N TYR A 262 -34.27 -8.92 -24.82
CA TYR A 262 -34.32 -7.47 -24.80
C TYR A 262 -33.19 -6.92 -25.66
N LEU A 263 -33.55 -6.14 -26.67
CA LEU A 263 -32.57 -5.31 -27.36
C LEU A 263 -32.02 -4.25 -26.40
N HIS A 264 -30.74 -3.95 -26.57
CA HIS A 264 -29.87 -3.25 -25.62
C HIS A 264 -30.49 -1.92 -25.11
N GLY A 265 -30.53 -1.74 -23.78
CA GLY A 265 -30.73 -0.43 -23.13
C GLY A 265 -32.14 -0.08 -22.60
N HIS A 266 -33.20 -0.87 -22.85
CA HIS A 266 -34.57 -0.41 -22.57
C HIS A 266 -35.22 -0.86 -21.24
N SER A 267 -34.43 -1.10 -20.18
CA SER A 267 -34.96 -1.47 -18.85
C SER A 267 -35.16 -0.27 -17.88
N GLU A 268 -34.90 0.96 -18.30
CA GLU A 268 -35.10 2.16 -17.46
C GLU A 268 -36.51 2.77 -17.51
N VAL A 269 -37.34 2.38 -18.49
CA VAL A 269 -38.66 3.01 -18.73
C VAL A 269 -39.65 2.84 -17.57
N LEU A 270 -39.48 1.84 -16.70
CA LEU A 270 -40.40 1.59 -15.58
C LEU A 270 -40.03 2.33 -14.28
N ASN A 271 -39.19 3.36 -14.33
CA ASN A 271 -38.96 4.27 -13.20
C ASN A 271 -39.79 5.57 -13.27
N ILE A 272 -40.52 5.84 -14.36
CA ILE A 272 -41.33 7.06 -14.53
C ILE A 272 -42.72 6.88 -13.90
N LEU A 273 -42.76 6.67 -12.58
CA LEU A 273 -43.98 6.86 -11.76
C LEU A 273 -43.66 7.16 -10.29
N GLN A 274 -42.69 8.05 -10.09
CA GLN A 274 -42.44 8.69 -8.80
C GLN A 274 -43.63 9.64 -8.51
N PRO A 275 -44.36 9.50 -7.38
CA PRO A 275 -45.51 10.34 -7.09
C PRO A 275 -45.07 11.79 -6.83
N PRO A 276 -45.88 12.80 -7.20
CA PRO A 276 -45.58 14.19 -6.86
C PRO A 276 -45.54 14.35 -5.33
N GLN A 277 -44.50 14.99 -4.82
CA GLN A 277 -44.48 15.43 -3.43
C GLN A 277 -45.37 16.68 -3.27
N GLN A 278 -46.14 16.69 -2.18
CA GLN A 278 -47.01 17.79 -1.75
C GLN A 278 -46.98 17.85 -0.22
#